data_AF-A0A1M6R7U9-F1
#
_entry.id   AF-A0A1M6R7U9-F1
#
_cell.length_a   1.000
_cell.length_b   1.000
_cell.length_c   1.000
_cell.angle_alpha   90.00
_cell.angle_beta   90.00
_cell.angle_gamma   90.00
#
_symmetry.space_group_name_H-M   'P 1'
#
loop_
_entity.id
_entity.type
_entity.pdbx_description
1 polymer ?
#
loop_
_entity_poly.entity_id
_entity_poly.type
_entity_poly.pdbx_seq_one_letter_code
_entity_poly.pdbx_strand_id
1 'polypeptide(L)'
;MRVIVFSWEYPPASVGGLASHVYDLTLAMAQQGDDIHVITRGNAGTPEYENVHGVHVYRVNPFRVSSADFITWVMQLNLAMLERALPLLQELGEVDIVHAHDWLVTYAAKVLKHTYKLPLLSTIHATEWGRHNGLHNNIQRHISDIEWWLTYESWRVICCSYYMQGQLKHIFQLPEDKLRVIPNGVDPENFRYDSQSLVKRLQYAAPMEKIVYYMGRLVPEKGVQVLIDAIPKILQYQPNTKFVIAGTGPFEGELKQKADQRGVAHRIYFTGYVDDKTRNSLYHFADVAVFPSLYEPFGIVALEAMAAKTPVVVSDNGGLGEIVEHGVNGMKAYTGNANSLADNILHILMDPLSARKIQERAYQEVVEKYHWSGIAQKTRQVYQEVVDAHRMAPWRQQAKGKLMGKLVRVH
;
A
#
# COMPACT_ATOMS: atom_id res chain seq x y z
N MET A 1 -12.83 -2.99 -20.14
CA MET A 1 -12.69 -1.52 -20.19
C MET A 1 -11.21 -1.20 -20.34
N ARG A 2 -10.85 -0.17 -21.12
CA ARG A 2 -9.45 0.19 -21.35
C ARG A 2 -8.97 1.28 -20.40
N VAL A 3 -7.94 0.99 -19.61
CA VAL A 3 -7.48 1.84 -18.51
C VAL A 3 -6.00 2.17 -18.68
N ILE A 4 -5.67 3.46 -18.60
CA ILE A 4 -4.29 3.91 -18.38
C ILE A 4 -4.09 4.10 -16.88
N VAL A 5 -3.17 3.34 -16.30
CA VAL A 5 -2.80 3.43 -14.89
C VAL A 5 -1.44 4.12 -14.79
N PHE A 6 -1.36 5.20 -14.01
CA PHE A 6 -0.08 5.77 -13.62
C PHE A 6 0.26 5.37 -12.19
N SER A 7 1.46 4.86 -12.00
CA SER A 7 2.03 4.59 -10.68
C SER A 7 3.53 4.88 -10.70
N TRP A 8 4.08 5.38 -9.61
CA TRP A 8 5.54 5.58 -9.51
C TRP A 8 6.28 4.30 -9.04
N GLU A 9 5.55 3.32 -8.51
CA GLU A 9 6.07 2.01 -8.12
C GLU A 9 5.28 0.89 -8.79
N TYR A 10 5.98 -0.14 -9.24
CA TYR A 10 5.43 -1.38 -9.76
C TYR A 10 6.55 -2.43 -9.78
N PRO A 11 6.36 -3.64 -9.23
CA PRO A 11 7.40 -4.66 -9.12
C PRO A 11 8.15 -4.85 -10.44
N PRO A 12 9.50 -4.91 -10.45
CA PRO A 12 10.37 -5.07 -9.28
C PRO A 12 10.72 -3.74 -8.58
N ALA A 13 10.30 -2.58 -9.09
CA ALA A 13 10.49 -1.31 -8.41
C ALA A 13 9.48 -1.16 -7.28
N SER A 14 9.91 -1.40 -6.04
CA SER A 14 9.08 -1.35 -4.84
C SER A 14 9.79 -0.64 -3.69
N VAL A 15 9.10 0.33 -3.09
CA VAL A 15 9.50 1.08 -1.90
C VAL A 15 8.56 0.79 -0.73
N GLY A 16 7.31 0.41 -1.01
CA GLY A 16 6.34 -0.02 -0.01
C GLY A 16 5.13 -0.76 -0.59
N GLY A 17 4.05 -0.81 0.19
CA GLY A 17 2.83 -1.55 -0.17
C GLY A 17 2.07 -1.00 -1.38
N LEU A 18 2.43 0.19 -1.89
CA LEU A 18 1.83 0.76 -3.10
C LEU A 18 2.14 -0.10 -4.33
N ALA A 19 3.39 -0.55 -4.47
CA ALA A 19 3.80 -1.41 -5.58
C ALA A 19 2.96 -2.69 -5.62
N SER A 20 2.80 -3.36 -4.47
CA SER A 20 1.97 -4.58 -4.36
C SER A 20 0.51 -4.30 -4.67
N HIS A 21 -0.06 -3.21 -4.14
CA HIS A 21 -1.43 -2.82 -4.44
C HIS A 21 -1.67 -2.67 -5.95
N VAL A 22 -0.84 -1.88 -6.64
CA VAL A 22 -1.05 -1.62 -8.07
C VAL A 22 -0.86 -2.89 -8.88
N TYR A 23 0.15 -3.69 -8.54
CA TYR A 23 0.39 -4.99 -9.17
C TYR A 23 -0.83 -5.91 -9.05
N ASP A 24 -1.27 -6.22 -7.83
CA ASP A 24 -2.33 -7.19 -7.62
C ASP A 24 -3.69 -6.70 -8.14
N LEU A 25 -4.01 -5.40 -7.97
CA LEU A 25 -5.23 -4.80 -8.51
C LEU A 25 -5.25 -4.93 -10.03
N THR A 26 -4.18 -4.51 -10.71
CA THR A 26 -4.15 -4.51 -12.18
C THR A 26 -4.19 -5.91 -12.76
N LEU A 27 -3.53 -6.89 -12.12
CA LEU A 27 -3.65 -8.30 -12.48
C LEU A 27 -5.09 -8.81 -12.35
N ALA A 28 -5.73 -8.57 -11.20
CA ALA A 28 -7.10 -9.01 -10.97
C ALA A 28 -8.09 -8.38 -11.96
N MET A 29 -7.85 -7.12 -12.36
CA MET A 29 -8.65 -6.45 -13.39
C MET A 29 -8.42 -7.04 -14.78
N ALA A 30 -7.17 -7.32 -15.16
CA ALA A 30 -6.85 -7.95 -16.44
C ALA A 30 -7.46 -9.35 -16.56
N GLN A 31 -7.44 -10.14 -15.46
CA GLN A 31 -8.10 -11.44 -15.38
C GLN A 31 -9.64 -11.34 -15.54
N GLN A 32 -10.23 -10.18 -15.21
CA GLN A 32 -11.65 -9.88 -15.42
C GLN A 32 -11.94 -9.27 -16.82
N GLY A 33 -10.97 -9.31 -17.73
CA GLY A 33 -11.11 -8.87 -19.12
C GLY A 33 -11.01 -7.35 -19.31
N ASP A 34 -10.45 -6.61 -18.35
CA ASP A 34 -10.07 -5.23 -18.58
C ASP A 34 -8.74 -5.12 -19.33
N ASP A 35 -8.62 -4.13 -20.19
CA ASP A 35 -7.43 -3.86 -21.01
C ASP A 35 -6.57 -2.83 -20.26
N ILE A 36 -5.61 -3.31 -19.49
CA ILE A 36 -4.86 -2.51 -18.52
C ILE A 36 -3.47 -2.16 -19.05
N HIS A 37 -3.18 -0.86 -19.10
CA HIS A 37 -1.86 -0.32 -19.44
C HIS A 37 -1.29 0.46 -18.27
N VAL A 38 -0.23 -0.04 -17.65
CA VAL A 38 0.48 0.59 -16.54
C VAL A 38 1.68 1.36 -17.07
N ILE A 39 1.77 2.66 -16.79
CA ILE A 39 2.96 3.47 -17.04
C ILE A 39 3.61 3.77 -15.69
N THR A 40 4.84 3.30 -15.53
CA THR A 40 5.53 3.30 -14.25
C THR A 40 7.02 3.57 -14.37
N ARG A 41 7.67 3.81 -13.23
CA ARG A 41 9.12 4.00 -13.17
C ARG A 41 9.86 2.69 -13.45
N GLY A 42 10.89 2.76 -14.28
CA GLY A 42 11.85 1.67 -14.48
C GLY A 42 12.94 1.61 -13.40
N ASN A 43 13.64 0.48 -13.38
CA ASN A 43 14.89 0.31 -12.64
C ASN A 43 15.99 -0.16 -13.61
N ALA A 44 17.25 -0.13 -13.17
CA ALA A 44 18.34 -0.71 -13.94
C ALA A 44 18.04 -2.18 -14.29
N GLY A 45 18.09 -2.53 -15.57
CA GLY A 45 17.87 -3.89 -16.06
C GLY A 45 16.41 -4.30 -16.27
N THR A 46 15.42 -3.45 -15.98
CA THR A 46 14.02 -3.75 -16.32
C THR A 46 13.71 -3.40 -17.77
N PRO A 47 12.94 -4.23 -18.51
CA PRO A 47 12.57 -3.92 -19.89
C PRO A 47 11.68 -2.68 -19.96
N GLU A 48 11.77 -1.92 -21.06
CA GLU A 48 10.91 -0.75 -21.30
C GLU A 48 9.43 -1.12 -21.46
N TYR A 49 9.16 -2.34 -21.94
CA TYR A 49 7.84 -2.91 -22.07
C TYR A 49 7.84 -4.39 -21.68
N GLU A 50 6.82 -4.82 -20.96
CA GLU A 50 6.53 -6.23 -20.69
C GLU A 50 5.02 -6.48 -20.57
N ASN A 51 4.58 -7.70 -20.90
CA ASN A 51 3.23 -8.16 -20.60
C ASN A 51 3.29 -9.06 -19.35
N VAL A 52 2.70 -8.60 -18.26
CA VAL A 52 2.68 -9.30 -16.97
C VAL A 52 1.28 -9.87 -16.77
N HIS A 53 1.11 -11.15 -17.11
CA HIS A 53 -0.16 -11.88 -16.95
C HIS A 53 -1.39 -11.12 -17.52
N GLY A 54 -1.26 -10.50 -18.69
CA GLY A 54 -2.32 -9.74 -19.35
C GLY A 54 -2.29 -8.23 -19.08
N VAL A 55 -1.42 -7.75 -18.19
CA VAL A 55 -1.20 -6.31 -17.98
C VAL A 55 -0.06 -5.81 -18.86
N HIS A 56 -0.30 -4.74 -19.63
CA HIS A 56 0.74 -4.09 -20.43
C HIS A 56 1.51 -3.07 -19.57
N VAL A 57 2.76 -3.36 -19.22
CA VAL A 57 3.58 -2.51 -18.35
C VAL A 57 4.62 -1.77 -19.19
N TYR A 58 4.62 -0.44 -19.10
CA TYR A 58 5.58 0.44 -19.76
C TYR A 58 6.44 1.14 -18.70
N ARG A 59 7.75 0.93 -18.75
CA ARG A 59 8.69 1.46 -17.77
C ARG A 59 9.44 2.65 -18.35
N VAL A 60 9.36 3.78 -17.66
CA VAL A 60 10.04 5.02 -18.02
C VAL A 60 11.13 5.33 -17.01
N ASN A 61 12.26 5.82 -17.48
CA ASN A 61 13.35 6.27 -16.62
C ASN A 61 13.37 7.80 -16.63
N PRO A 62 13.39 8.48 -15.46
CA PRO A 62 13.66 9.91 -15.41
C PRO A 62 14.96 10.22 -16.16
N PHE A 63 15.01 11.37 -16.83
CA PHE A 63 16.14 11.76 -17.67
C PHE A 63 17.49 11.66 -16.92
N ARG A 64 18.58 11.39 -17.65
CA ARG A 64 19.96 11.31 -17.09
C ARG A 64 20.54 12.69 -16.71
N VAL A 65 19.68 13.63 -16.37
CA VAL A 65 20.05 14.96 -15.89
C VAL A 65 19.84 14.98 -14.39
N SER A 66 20.81 15.47 -13.62
CA SER A 66 20.66 15.56 -12.17
C SER A 66 19.46 16.44 -11.81
N SER A 67 18.60 15.95 -10.92
CA SER A 67 17.55 16.72 -10.29
C SER A 67 18.12 17.50 -9.10
N ALA A 68 17.71 18.76 -8.92
CA ALA A 68 18.14 19.57 -7.78
C ALA A 68 17.58 19.05 -6.44
N ASP A 69 16.36 18.53 -6.46
CA ASP A 69 15.66 17.96 -5.31
C ASP A 69 14.67 16.87 -5.75
N PHE A 70 14.01 16.25 -4.77
CA PHE A 70 13.04 15.19 -5.00
C PHE A 70 11.82 15.66 -5.80
N ILE A 71 11.36 16.90 -5.62
CA ILE A 71 10.21 17.45 -6.35
C ILE A 71 10.54 17.59 -7.84
N THR A 72 11.71 18.14 -8.15
CA THR A 72 12.22 18.27 -9.51
C THR A 72 12.37 16.91 -10.17
N TRP A 73 12.84 15.90 -9.42
CA TRP A 73 12.91 14.52 -9.89
C TRP A 73 11.52 13.96 -10.22
N VAL A 74 10.50 14.20 -9.38
CA VAL A 74 9.11 13.81 -9.65
C VAL A 74 8.58 14.47 -10.92
N MET A 75 8.90 15.75 -11.16
CA MET A 75 8.52 16.43 -12.40
C MET A 75 9.17 15.78 -13.63
N GLN A 76 10.46 15.43 -13.56
CA GLN A 76 11.15 14.71 -14.63
C GLN A 76 10.54 13.33 -14.89
N LEU A 77 10.15 12.59 -13.84
CA LEU A 77 9.42 11.33 -13.99
C LEU A 77 8.11 11.53 -14.76
N ASN A 78 7.33 12.57 -14.45
CA ASN A 78 6.06 12.85 -15.13
C ASN A 78 6.27 13.23 -16.61
N LEU A 79 7.34 13.95 -16.94
CA LEU A 79 7.69 14.23 -18.33
C LEU A 79 8.00 12.94 -19.09
N ALA A 80 8.81 12.04 -18.52
CA ALA A 80 9.09 10.74 -19.14
C ALA A 80 7.82 9.87 -19.27
N MET A 81 6.93 9.91 -18.28
CA MET A 81 5.62 9.25 -18.34
C MET A 81 4.77 9.79 -19.50
N LEU A 82 4.81 11.11 -19.75
CA LEU A 82 4.09 11.73 -20.87
C LEU A 82 4.68 11.36 -22.23
N GLU A 83 6.01 11.33 -22.35
CA GLU A 83 6.68 10.88 -23.59
C GLU A 83 6.27 9.46 -23.99
N ARG A 84 5.98 8.58 -23.01
CA ARG A 84 5.42 7.25 -23.27
C ARG A 84 3.90 7.26 -23.47
N ALA A 85 3.16 8.03 -22.68
CA ALA A 85 1.70 8.00 -22.67
C ALA A 85 1.08 8.59 -23.95
N LEU A 86 1.65 9.65 -24.50
CA LEU A 86 1.07 10.35 -25.65
C LEU A 86 1.08 9.50 -26.94
N PRO A 87 2.19 8.84 -27.34
CA PRO A 87 2.18 7.90 -28.46
C PRO A 87 1.31 6.68 -28.18
N LEU A 88 1.34 6.14 -26.96
CA LEU A 88 0.53 4.99 -26.59
C LEU A 88 -0.98 5.26 -26.76
N LEU A 89 -1.45 6.45 -26.38
CA LEU A 89 -2.85 6.83 -26.61
C LEU A 89 -3.23 6.85 -28.10
N GLN A 90 -2.30 7.21 -28.98
CA GLN A 90 -2.53 7.18 -30.43
C GLN A 90 -2.56 5.74 -30.96
N GLU A 91 -1.70 4.85 -30.43
CA GLU A 91 -1.65 3.43 -30.77
C GLU A 91 -2.93 2.69 -30.35
N LEU A 92 -3.44 2.98 -29.14
CA LEU A 92 -4.60 2.28 -28.58
C LEU A 92 -5.93 2.78 -29.15
N GLY A 93 -6.04 4.06 -29.51
CA GLY A 93 -7.30 4.67 -29.92
C GLY A 93 -8.17 5.05 -28.71
N GLU A 94 -9.37 4.47 -28.58
CA GLU A 94 -10.27 4.82 -27.48
C GLU A 94 -9.77 4.27 -26.14
N VAL A 95 -9.60 5.16 -25.16
CA VAL A 95 -9.33 4.87 -23.75
C VAL A 95 -10.52 5.33 -22.93
N ASP A 96 -10.95 4.50 -21.98
CA ASP A 96 -12.14 4.79 -21.18
C ASP A 96 -11.80 5.71 -19.99
N ILE A 97 -10.68 5.47 -19.29
CA ILE A 97 -10.35 6.16 -18.04
C ILE A 97 -8.86 6.15 -17.72
N VAL A 98 -8.40 7.20 -17.03
CA VAL A 98 -7.06 7.29 -16.42
C VAL A 98 -7.19 7.05 -14.91
N HIS A 99 -6.34 6.21 -14.33
CA HIS A 99 -6.24 6.00 -12.88
C HIS A 99 -4.85 6.37 -12.37
N ALA A 100 -4.78 7.41 -11.53
CA ALA A 100 -3.56 7.87 -10.89
C ALA A 100 -3.42 7.30 -9.47
N HIS A 101 -2.27 6.69 -9.15
CA HIS A 101 -1.96 6.29 -7.78
C HIS A 101 -0.99 7.29 -7.13
N ASP A 102 -1.50 8.02 -6.14
CA ASP A 102 -0.83 9.09 -5.38
C ASP A 102 -0.33 10.30 -6.19
N TRP A 103 0.12 11.33 -5.46
CA TRP A 103 0.49 12.64 -5.99
C TRP A 103 1.68 12.62 -6.95
N LEU A 104 2.54 11.59 -6.89
CA LEU A 104 3.77 11.51 -7.69
C LEU A 104 3.51 11.44 -9.19
N VAL A 105 2.29 11.11 -9.61
CA VAL A 105 1.90 11.00 -11.03
C VAL A 105 0.87 12.06 -11.47
N THR A 106 0.63 13.06 -10.62
CA THR A 106 -0.41 14.08 -10.81
C THR A 106 -0.26 14.83 -12.12
N TYR A 107 0.96 15.26 -12.46
CA TYR A 107 1.21 16.10 -13.62
C TYR A 107 0.88 15.35 -14.92
N ALA A 108 1.35 14.10 -15.05
CA ALA A 108 1.08 13.28 -16.22
C ALA A 108 -0.42 12.96 -16.34
N ALA A 109 -1.06 12.54 -15.26
CA ALA A 109 -2.48 12.22 -15.22
C ALA A 109 -3.36 13.43 -15.60
N LYS A 110 -3.03 14.61 -15.07
CA LYS A 110 -3.74 15.86 -15.40
C LYS A 110 -3.58 16.23 -16.88
N VAL A 111 -2.38 16.12 -17.44
CA VAL A 111 -2.16 16.43 -18.87
C VAL A 111 -3.02 15.53 -19.76
N LEU A 112 -3.12 14.23 -19.46
CA LEU A 112 -3.98 13.31 -20.20
C LEU A 112 -5.46 13.70 -20.08
N LYS A 113 -5.95 13.95 -18.86
CA LYS A 113 -7.32 14.43 -18.60
C LYS A 113 -7.66 15.64 -19.45
N HIS A 114 -6.81 16.67 -19.45
CA HIS A 114 -7.15 17.95 -20.08
C HIS A 114 -6.97 17.96 -21.59
N THR A 115 -5.95 17.26 -22.09
CA THR A 115 -5.61 17.18 -23.52
C THR A 115 -6.58 16.27 -24.28
N TYR A 116 -6.84 15.09 -23.75
CA TYR A 116 -7.68 14.08 -24.41
C TYR A 116 -9.13 14.07 -23.89
N LYS A 117 -9.46 14.93 -22.92
CA LYS A 117 -10.76 14.95 -22.25
C LYS A 117 -11.14 13.56 -21.72
N LEU A 118 -10.16 12.85 -21.15
CA LEU A 118 -10.39 11.58 -20.48
C LEU A 118 -10.85 11.81 -19.04
N PRO A 119 -11.72 10.95 -18.49
CA PRO A 119 -12.01 10.99 -17.08
C PRO A 119 -10.81 10.52 -16.27
N LEU A 120 -10.61 11.14 -15.10
CA LEU A 120 -9.53 10.84 -14.17
C LEU A 120 -10.10 10.31 -12.86
N LEU A 121 -9.62 9.14 -12.42
CA LEU A 121 -9.73 8.64 -11.07
C LEU A 121 -8.39 8.74 -10.36
N SER A 122 -8.39 8.94 -9.05
CA SER A 122 -7.17 8.77 -8.25
C SER A 122 -7.41 7.85 -7.05
N THR A 123 -6.41 7.06 -6.69
CA THR A 123 -6.32 6.42 -5.38
C THR A 123 -5.28 7.15 -4.54
N ILE A 124 -5.65 7.57 -3.33
CA ILE A 124 -4.74 8.14 -2.34
C ILE A 124 -4.45 7.08 -1.27
N HIS A 125 -3.19 6.63 -1.20
CA HIS A 125 -2.75 5.57 -0.30
C HIS A 125 -2.31 6.10 1.06
N ALA A 126 -1.78 7.32 1.09
CA ALA A 126 -1.38 8.05 2.28
C ALA A 126 -1.34 9.54 1.94
N THR A 127 -1.39 10.40 2.96
CA THR A 127 -1.11 11.83 2.78
C THR A 127 0.19 12.21 3.47
N GLU A 128 0.83 13.27 2.97
CA GLU A 128 2.04 13.82 3.58
C GLU A 128 1.77 14.35 4.99
N TRP A 129 0.59 14.94 5.20
CA TRP A 129 0.11 15.36 6.52
C TRP A 129 0.03 14.18 7.48
N GLY A 130 -0.54 13.06 7.05
CA GLY A 130 -0.69 11.87 7.89
C GLY A 130 0.64 11.25 8.30
N ARG A 131 1.58 11.13 7.35
CA ARG A 131 2.91 10.54 7.59
C ARG A 131 3.71 11.28 8.67
N HIS A 132 3.52 12.60 8.77
CA HIS A 132 4.29 13.45 9.66
C HIS A 132 3.46 14.03 10.82
N ASN A 133 2.20 13.61 10.95
CA ASN A 133 1.25 14.14 11.92
C ASN A 133 1.19 15.68 11.87
N GLY A 134 1.05 16.23 10.67
CA GLY A 134 1.12 17.66 10.39
C GLY A 134 2.09 18.01 9.26
N LEU A 135 2.12 19.30 8.88
CA LEU A 135 3.01 19.83 7.85
C LEU A 135 3.96 20.84 8.49
N HIS A 136 5.22 20.46 8.64
CA HIS A 136 6.22 21.17 9.42
C HIS A 136 7.21 21.96 8.56
N ASN A 137 7.26 21.72 7.25
CA ASN A 137 8.17 22.43 6.33
C ASN A 137 7.52 22.72 4.95
N ASN A 138 8.22 23.51 4.12
CA ASN A 138 7.71 23.94 2.82
C ASN A 138 7.60 22.81 1.81
N ILE A 139 8.47 21.81 1.87
CA ILE A 139 8.41 20.64 0.98
C ILE A 139 7.14 19.84 1.29
N GLN A 140 6.86 19.61 2.57
CA GLN A 140 5.64 18.93 3.03
C GLN A 140 4.37 19.68 2.60
N ARG A 141 4.35 21.01 2.76
CA ARG A 141 3.24 21.86 2.27
C ARG A 141 3.05 21.73 0.75
N HIS A 142 4.14 21.81 0.00
CA HIS A 142 4.09 21.66 -1.45
C HIS A 142 3.58 20.29 -1.91
N ILE A 143 4.04 19.20 -1.28
CA ILE A 143 3.53 17.85 -1.55
C ILE A 143 2.03 17.79 -1.26
N SER A 144 1.61 18.33 -0.11
CA SER A 144 0.20 18.36 0.29
C SER A 144 -0.67 19.17 -0.69
N ASP A 145 -0.15 20.27 -1.25
CA ASP A 145 -0.83 21.03 -2.30
C ASP A 145 -1.02 20.21 -3.58
N ILE A 146 -0.04 19.39 -3.96
CA ILE A 146 -0.16 18.49 -5.13
C ILE A 146 -1.13 17.34 -4.85
N GLU A 147 -1.09 16.75 -3.66
CA GLU A 147 -2.08 15.75 -3.21
C GLU A 147 -3.50 16.31 -3.32
N TRP A 148 -3.73 17.49 -2.73
CA TRP A 148 -4.99 18.22 -2.84
C TRP A 148 -5.36 18.44 -4.31
N TRP A 149 -4.43 18.93 -5.13
CA TRP A 149 -4.70 19.22 -6.53
C TRP A 149 -5.13 17.98 -7.32
N LEU A 150 -4.44 16.84 -7.15
CA LEU A 150 -4.83 15.58 -7.77
C LEU A 150 -6.26 15.21 -7.38
N THR A 151 -6.59 15.29 -6.09
CA THR A 151 -7.93 14.94 -5.63
C THR A 151 -9.01 15.84 -6.22
N TYR A 152 -8.75 17.14 -6.43
CA TYR A 152 -9.70 18.04 -7.06
C TYR A 152 -9.78 17.86 -8.59
N GLU A 153 -8.71 17.42 -9.23
CA GLU A 153 -8.70 17.03 -10.64
C GLU A 153 -9.45 15.71 -10.90
N SER A 154 -9.48 14.78 -9.95
CA SER A 154 -10.19 13.51 -10.15
C SER A 154 -11.71 13.68 -10.13
N TRP A 155 -12.46 12.84 -10.85
CA TRP A 155 -13.93 12.74 -10.75
C TRP A 155 -14.36 12.07 -9.45
N ARG A 156 -13.61 11.05 -9.05
CA ARG A 156 -13.75 10.33 -7.78
C ARG A 156 -12.36 10.09 -7.19
N VAL A 157 -12.31 9.89 -5.89
CA VAL A 157 -11.09 9.57 -5.16
C VAL A 157 -11.33 8.28 -4.37
N ILE A 158 -10.56 7.24 -4.67
CA ILE A 158 -10.50 6.04 -3.87
C ILE A 158 -9.52 6.26 -2.71
N CYS A 159 -9.89 5.79 -1.53
CA CYS A 159 -9.00 5.65 -0.39
C CYS A 159 -9.18 4.27 0.25
N CYS A 160 -8.15 3.81 0.96
CA CYS A 160 -8.06 2.43 1.43
C CYS A 160 -8.83 2.14 2.73
N SER A 161 -9.30 3.16 3.45
CA SER A 161 -9.96 3.01 4.75
C SER A 161 -10.89 4.18 5.04
N TYR A 162 -11.83 4.00 5.97
CA TYR A 162 -12.67 5.09 6.47
C TYR A 162 -11.84 6.13 7.26
N TYR A 163 -10.74 5.72 7.87
CA TYR A 163 -9.75 6.58 8.48
C TYR A 163 -9.14 7.52 7.44
N MET A 164 -8.70 6.98 6.30
CA MET A 164 -8.18 7.80 5.20
C MET A 164 -9.27 8.69 4.61
N GLN A 165 -10.50 8.21 4.49
CA GLN A 165 -11.64 9.04 4.08
C GLN A 165 -11.83 10.24 5.03
N GLY A 166 -11.82 10.00 6.35
CA GLY A 166 -11.92 11.02 7.37
C GLY A 166 -10.76 12.02 7.30
N GLN A 167 -9.54 11.53 7.09
CA GLN A 167 -8.38 12.38 6.90
C GLN A 167 -8.53 13.28 5.67
N LEU A 168 -8.89 12.71 4.50
CA LEU A 168 -9.09 13.47 3.27
C LEU A 168 -10.21 14.51 3.38
N LYS A 169 -11.31 14.20 4.07
CA LYS A 169 -12.35 15.18 4.42
C LYS A 169 -11.79 16.28 5.30
N HIS A 170 -10.98 15.95 6.30
CA HIS A 170 -10.43 16.91 7.25
C HIS A 170 -9.38 17.84 6.62
N ILE A 171 -8.40 17.29 5.90
CA ILE A 171 -7.25 18.07 5.42
C ILE A 171 -7.51 18.75 4.07
N PHE A 172 -8.25 18.10 3.17
CA PHE A 172 -8.50 18.60 1.81
C PHE A 172 -9.93 19.12 1.60
N GLN A 173 -10.78 19.00 2.62
CA GLN A 173 -12.18 19.43 2.55
C GLN A 173 -12.92 18.78 1.38
N LEU A 174 -12.55 17.53 1.07
CA LEU A 174 -13.17 16.81 -0.06
C LEU A 174 -14.63 16.49 0.26
N PRO A 175 -15.54 16.71 -0.69
CA PRO A 175 -16.94 16.39 -0.50
C PRO A 175 -17.13 14.88 -0.49
N GLU A 176 -18.10 14.41 0.29
CA GLU A 176 -18.29 12.98 0.57
C GLU A 176 -18.68 12.18 -0.67
N ASP A 177 -19.49 12.78 -1.55
CA ASP A 177 -19.92 12.18 -2.81
C ASP A 177 -18.76 11.87 -3.76
N LYS A 178 -17.61 12.54 -3.58
CA LYS A 178 -16.39 12.33 -4.35
C LYS A 178 -15.55 11.16 -3.85
N LEU A 179 -15.71 10.76 -2.59
CA LEU A 179 -14.87 9.75 -1.94
C LEU A 179 -15.48 8.35 -2.05
N ARG A 180 -14.65 7.35 -2.34
CA ARG A 180 -15.01 5.93 -2.29
C ARG A 180 -13.99 5.21 -1.42
N VAL A 181 -14.48 4.41 -0.47
CA VAL A 181 -13.60 3.57 0.36
C VAL A 181 -13.55 2.18 -0.26
N ILE A 182 -12.36 1.78 -0.70
CA ILE A 182 -12.11 0.44 -1.22
C ILE A 182 -10.85 -0.08 -0.52
N PRO A 183 -10.96 -1.12 0.32
CA PRO A 183 -9.80 -1.64 1.05
C PRO A 183 -8.77 -2.26 0.08
N ASN A 184 -7.51 -2.37 0.51
CA ASN A 184 -6.56 -3.19 -0.24
C ASN A 184 -6.92 -4.66 -0.09
N GLY A 185 -6.52 -5.46 -1.08
CA GLY A 185 -6.68 -6.90 -1.03
C GLY A 185 -5.42 -7.64 -0.62
N VAL A 186 -5.58 -8.95 -0.50
CA VAL A 186 -4.51 -9.94 -0.38
C VAL A 186 -4.95 -11.20 -1.10
N ASP A 187 -4.01 -11.93 -1.69
CA ASP A 187 -4.26 -13.29 -2.19
C ASP A 187 -3.70 -14.30 -1.17
N PRO A 188 -4.55 -15.07 -0.47
CA PRO A 188 -4.09 -16.05 0.50
C PRO A 188 -3.14 -17.12 -0.04
N GLU A 189 -3.23 -17.45 -1.33
CA GLU A 189 -2.34 -18.44 -1.94
C GLU A 189 -0.88 -17.95 -1.94
N ASN A 190 -0.67 -16.64 -2.04
CA ASN A 190 0.67 -16.03 -1.99
C ASN A 190 1.34 -16.11 -0.62
N PHE A 191 0.61 -16.50 0.44
CA PHE A 191 1.11 -16.59 1.82
C PHE A 191 1.15 -18.02 2.35
N ARG A 192 0.86 -19.01 1.51
CA ARG A 192 0.97 -20.42 1.89
C ARG A 192 2.42 -20.79 2.18
N TYR A 193 2.60 -21.53 3.26
CA TYR A 193 3.90 -22.09 3.62
C TYR A 193 4.31 -23.17 2.62
N ASP A 194 5.49 -23.01 2.02
CA ASP A 194 6.12 -24.05 1.23
C ASP A 194 6.86 -25.03 2.14
N SER A 195 6.35 -26.26 2.23
CA SER A 195 6.98 -27.35 3.01
C SER A 195 8.41 -27.69 2.55
N GLN A 196 8.77 -27.34 1.31
CA GLN A 196 10.11 -27.53 0.75
C GLN A 196 11.03 -26.33 1.01
N SER A 197 10.56 -25.30 1.73
CA SER A 197 11.35 -24.12 2.06
C SER A 197 12.66 -24.49 2.76
N LEU A 198 13.76 -23.92 2.25
CA LEU A 198 15.09 -24.01 2.87
C LEU A 198 15.19 -23.18 4.16
N VAL A 199 14.26 -22.24 4.36
CA VAL A 199 14.17 -21.41 5.56
C VAL A 199 13.65 -22.27 6.70
N LYS A 200 14.43 -22.38 7.78
CA LYS A 200 14.11 -23.24 8.93
C LYS A 200 13.89 -22.38 10.17
N ARG A 201 12.86 -22.70 10.94
CA ARG A 201 12.52 -22.04 12.21
C ARG A 201 13.72 -21.92 13.18
N LEU A 202 14.58 -22.94 13.22
CA LEU A 202 15.77 -23.00 14.08
C LEU A 202 16.81 -21.90 13.78
N GLN A 203 16.73 -21.25 12.62
CA GLN A 203 17.57 -20.09 12.28
C GLN A 203 17.19 -18.85 13.10
N TYR A 204 15.97 -18.80 13.64
CA TYR A 204 15.41 -17.62 14.29
C TYR A 204 15.07 -17.83 15.78
N ALA A 205 14.68 -19.04 16.16
CA ALA A 205 14.31 -19.37 17.55
C ALA A 205 14.55 -20.84 17.90
N ALA A 206 14.90 -21.11 19.15
CA ALA A 206 15.05 -22.46 19.67
C ALA A 206 13.68 -23.21 19.70
N PRO A 207 13.66 -24.55 19.72
CA PRO A 207 12.43 -25.34 19.58
C PRO A 207 11.28 -24.94 20.53
N MET A 208 11.59 -24.59 21.77
CA MET A 208 10.61 -24.27 22.81
C MET A 208 10.30 -22.77 22.93
N GLU A 209 11.02 -21.90 22.21
CA GLU A 209 10.79 -20.46 22.26
C GLU A 209 9.55 -20.08 21.45
N LYS A 210 8.79 -19.09 21.90
CA LYS A 210 7.72 -18.45 21.13
C LYS A 210 8.29 -17.41 20.18
N ILE A 211 7.66 -17.20 19.02
CA ILE A 211 8.09 -16.19 18.05
C ILE A 211 7.04 -15.09 17.95
N VAL A 212 7.44 -13.87 18.33
CA VAL A 212 6.73 -12.62 18.03
C VAL A 212 7.36 -12.04 16.77
N TYR A 213 6.58 -11.92 15.71
CA TYR A 213 7.07 -11.47 14.41
C TYR A 213 6.59 -10.06 14.08
N TYR A 214 7.48 -9.22 13.58
CA TYR A 214 7.16 -7.94 12.95
C TYR A 214 7.69 -7.94 11.53
N MET A 215 6.87 -7.44 10.59
CA MET A 215 7.27 -7.19 9.21
C MET A 215 6.92 -5.76 8.82
N GLY A 216 7.90 -5.02 8.31
CA GLY A 216 7.68 -3.69 7.76
C GLY A 216 8.92 -2.82 7.77
N ARG A 217 8.81 -1.62 7.18
CA ARG A 217 9.89 -0.64 7.19
C ARG A 217 10.25 -0.22 8.61
N LEU A 218 11.54 -0.02 8.88
CA LEU A 218 12.04 0.46 10.17
C LEU A 218 12.07 1.99 10.15
N VAL A 219 10.90 2.58 10.36
CA VAL A 219 10.65 4.02 10.43
C VAL A 219 9.78 4.33 11.65
N PRO A 220 9.88 5.55 12.24
CA PRO A 220 9.21 5.87 13.51
C PRO A 220 7.71 5.60 13.51
N GLU A 221 7.02 5.88 12.40
CA GLU A 221 5.56 5.72 12.29
C GLU A 221 5.08 4.27 12.34
N LYS A 222 5.97 3.28 12.15
CA LYS A 222 5.64 1.85 12.27
C LYS A 222 5.72 1.31 13.70
N GLY A 223 6.19 2.11 14.65
CA GLY A 223 6.01 1.83 16.07
C GLY A 223 6.85 0.68 16.64
N VAL A 224 7.88 0.19 15.95
CA VAL A 224 8.76 -0.89 16.47
C VAL A 224 9.37 -0.52 17.83
N GLN A 225 9.61 0.77 18.06
CA GLN A 225 10.05 1.31 19.35
C GLN A 225 9.05 1.06 20.50
N VAL A 226 7.75 0.94 20.20
CA VAL A 226 6.69 0.59 21.17
C VAL A 226 6.72 -0.90 21.46
N LEU A 227 6.95 -1.74 20.44
CA LEU A 227 7.18 -3.17 20.63
C LEU A 227 8.39 -3.42 21.52
N ILE A 228 9.53 -2.75 21.28
CA ILE A 228 10.72 -2.89 22.11
C ILE A 228 10.45 -2.52 23.57
N ASP A 229 9.68 -1.45 23.82
CA ASP A 229 9.27 -1.06 25.18
C ASP A 229 8.34 -2.09 25.85
N ALA A 230 7.61 -2.89 25.07
CA ALA A 230 6.71 -3.94 25.56
C ALA A 230 7.45 -5.23 25.95
N ILE A 231 8.64 -5.49 25.38
CA ILE A 231 9.41 -6.73 25.55
C ILE A 231 9.67 -7.08 27.02
N PRO A 232 10.12 -6.17 27.90
CA PRO A 232 10.41 -6.53 29.30
C PRO A 232 9.22 -7.17 30.02
N LYS A 233 8.01 -6.62 29.83
CA LYS A 233 6.78 -7.18 30.40
C LYS A 233 6.45 -8.54 29.78
N ILE A 234 6.60 -8.69 28.46
CA ILE A 234 6.35 -9.98 27.80
C ILE A 234 7.30 -11.05 28.35
N LEU A 235 8.59 -10.75 28.49
CA LEU A 235 9.59 -11.70 29.00
C LEU A 235 9.40 -12.03 30.49
N GLN A 236 8.76 -11.16 31.27
CA GLN A 236 8.41 -11.45 32.67
C GLN A 236 7.41 -12.61 32.77
N TYR A 237 6.42 -12.67 31.87
CA TYR A 237 5.36 -13.69 31.91
C TYR A 237 5.62 -14.86 30.95
N GLN A 238 6.32 -14.63 29.84
CA GLN A 238 6.73 -15.64 28.87
C GLN A 238 8.23 -15.51 28.55
N PRO A 239 9.13 -15.99 29.43
CA PRO A 239 10.58 -15.80 29.30
C PRO A 239 11.19 -16.44 28.04
N ASN A 240 10.56 -17.50 27.51
CA ASN A 240 10.99 -18.18 26.31
C ASN A 240 10.34 -17.54 25.08
N THR A 241 10.56 -16.25 24.84
CA THR A 241 10.05 -15.52 23.66
C THR A 241 11.20 -14.87 22.89
N LYS A 242 11.19 -15.04 21.56
CA LYS A 242 12.07 -14.35 20.60
C LYS A 242 11.25 -13.39 19.75
N PHE A 243 11.88 -12.27 19.42
CA PHE A 243 11.29 -11.21 18.60
C PHE A 243 12.04 -11.18 17.28
N VAL A 244 11.35 -11.51 16.18
CA VAL A 244 11.94 -11.47 14.83
C VAL A 244 11.41 -10.23 14.14
N ILE A 245 12.30 -9.30 13.84
CA ILE A 245 11.97 -8.00 13.23
C ILE A 245 12.52 -8.01 11.81
N ALA A 246 11.62 -8.12 10.83
CA ALA A 246 11.95 -8.15 9.41
C ALA A 246 11.64 -6.83 8.70
N GLY A 247 12.62 -6.37 7.93
CA GLY A 247 12.59 -5.11 7.21
C GLY A 247 13.84 -4.28 7.44
N THR A 248 13.93 -3.19 6.70
CA THR A 248 15.03 -2.23 6.76
C THR A 248 14.47 -0.82 6.87
N GLY A 249 15.30 0.11 7.31
CA GLY A 249 14.94 1.52 7.34
C GLY A 249 15.93 2.35 8.15
N PRO A 250 15.87 3.68 8.00
CA PRO A 250 16.82 4.59 8.63
C PRO A 250 16.77 4.54 10.17
N PHE A 251 15.67 4.06 10.75
CA PHE A 251 15.47 4.02 12.21
C PHE A 251 16.09 2.79 12.88
N GLU A 252 16.69 1.86 12.11
CA GLU A 252 17.23 0.60 12.65
C GLU A 252 18.28 0.81 13.76
N GLY A 253 19.17 1.79 13.59
CA GLY A 253 20.21 2.10 14.58
C GLY A 253 19.62 2.53 15.94
N GLU A 254 18.61 3.39 15.91
CA GLU A 254 17.91 3.87 17.12
C GLU A 254 17.15 2.73 17.81
N LEU A 255 16.53 1.82 17.02
CA LEU A 255 15.85 0.65 17.56
C LEU A 255 16.82 -0.31 18.26
N LYS A 256 18.00 -0.56 17.68
CA LYS A 256 19.05 -1.38 18.30
C LYS A 256 19.54 -0.77 19.62
N GLN A 257 19.86 0.52 19.61
CA GLN A 257 20.27 1.25 20.81
C GLN A 257 19.20 1.19 21.90
N LYS A 258 17.92 1.35 21.54
CA LYS A 258 16.80 1.24 22.47
C LYS A 258 16.67 -0.17 23.06
N ALA A 259 16.87 -1.21 22.26
CA ALA A 259 16.86 -2.60 22.73
C ALA A 259 17.99 -2.87 23.74
N ASP A 260 19.18 -2.30 23.52
CA ASP A 260 20.30 -2.37 24.46
C ASP A 260 19.98 -1.65 25.78
N GLN A 261 19.44 -0.42 25.70
CA GLN A 261 19.04 0.36 26.89
C GLN A 261 17.95 -0.35 27.72
N ARG A 262 17.06 -1.10 27.07
CA ARG A 262 16.03 -1.92 27.73
C ARG A 262 16.56 -3.27 28.21
N GLY A 263 17.80 -3.64 27.89
CA GLY A 263 18.41 -4.91 28.27
C GLY A 263 17.84 -6.14 27.53
N VAL A 264 17.17 -5.94 26.40
CA VAL A 264 16.41 -6.99 25.68
C VAL A 264 17.01 -7.35 24.32
N ALA A 265 18.09 -6.70 23.89
CA ALA A 265 18.70 -6.92 22.58
C ALA A 265 18.98 -8.40 22.27
N HIS A 266 19.42 -9.19 23.26
CA HIS A 266 19.68 -10.63 23.12
C HIS A 266 18.43 -11.47 22.74
N ARG A 267 17.22 -10.95 22.93
CA ARG A 267 15.95 -11.60 22.53
C ARG A 267 15.46 -11.19 21.15
N ILE A 268 16.06 -10.18 20.53
CA ILE A 268 15.63 -9.64 19.24
C ILE A 268 16.55 -10.16 18.12
N TYR A 269 15.96 -10.53 16.99
CA TYR A 269 16.65 -10.84 15.75
C TYR A 269 16.19 -9.87 14.66
N PHE A 270 17.06 -8.95 14.25
CA PHE A 270 16.83 -8.06 13.11
C PHE A 270 17.29 -8.77 11.83
N THR A 271 16.37 -9.15 10.95
CA THR A 271 16.70 -9.93 9.74
C THR A 271 17.27 -9.08 8.61
N GLY A 272 17.02 -7.77 8.63
CA GLY A 272 17.15 -6.92 7.45
C GLY A 272 16.08 -7.26 6.41
N TYR A 273 16.42 -7.07 5.12
CA TYR A 273 15.52 -7.41 4.02
C TYR A 273 15.30 -8.93 3.94
N VAL A 274 14.05 -9.33 3.71
CA VAL A 274 13.66 -10.73 3.50
C VAL A 274 12.87 -10.84 2.20
N ASP A 275 13.09 -11.93 1.46
CA ASP A 275 12.30 -12.24 0.27
C ASP A 275 10.92 -12.82 0.65
N ASP A 276 10.03 -12.97 -0.34
CA ASP A 276 8.67 -13.46 -0.12
C ASP A 276 8.66 -14.87 0.49
N LYS A 277 9.59 -15.75 0.10
CA LYS A 277 9.71 -17.11 0.64
C LYS A 277 10.06 -17.10 2.13
N THR A 278 11.00 -16.25 2.52
CA THR A 278 11.41 -16.07 3.91
C THR A 278 10.30 -15.40 4.71
N ARG A 279 9.65 -14.36 4.18
CA ARG A 279 8.48 -13.70 4.79
C ARG A 279 7.39 -14.71 5.10
N ASN A 280 6.97 -15.51 4.11
CA ASN A 280 5.91 -16.51 4.30
C ASN A 280 6.29 -17.58 5.31
N SER A 281 7.56 -18.01 5.30
CA SER A 281 8.09 -18.94 6.30
C SER A 281 8.04 -18.33 7.71
N LEU A 282 8.41 -17.06 7.87
CA LEU A 282 8.38 -16.37 9.15
C LEU A 282 6.96 -16.16 9.67
N TYR A 283 5.99 -15.80 8.83
CA TYR A 283 4.58 -15.78 9.23
C TYR A 283 4.12 -17.16 9.72
N HIS A 284 4.47 -18.23 8.99
CA HIS A 284 4.13 -19.59 9.38
C HIS A 284 4.77 -20.02 10.72
N PHE A 285 5.99 -19.59 11.00
CA PHE A 285 6.69 -19.93 12.25
C PHE A 285 6.25 -19.09 13.44
N ALA A 286 5.67 -17.92 13.20
CA ALA A 286 5.28 -16.98 14.23
C ALA A 286 4.10 -17.50 15.06
N ASP A 287 4.19 -17.35 16.38
CA ASP A 287 3.04 -17.54 17.27
C ASP A 287 2.10 -16.32 17.22
N VAL A 288 2.65 -15.14 16.92
CA VAL A 288 1.89 -13.89 16.74
C VAL A 288 2.65 -12.91 15.85
N ALA A 289 1.95 -12.26 14.93
CA ALA A 289 2.45 -11.11 14.18
C ALA A 289 1.98 -9.81 14.82
N VAL A 290 2.87 -8.82 14.93
CA VAL A 290 2.61 -7.59 15.69
C VAL A 290 2.88 -6.37 14.82
N PHE A 291 1.91 -5.47 14.75
CA PHE A 291 1.97 -4.24 13.96
C PHE A 291 1.59 -3.02 14.82
N PRO A 292 2.54 -2.48 15.60
CA PRO A 292 2.29 -1.44 16.60
C PRO A 292 2.30 -0.02 15.99
N SER A 293 1.86 0.12 14.73
CA SER A 293 1.97 1.36 13.95
C SER A 293 1.34 2.56 14.67
N LEU A 294 2.03 3.71 14.64
CA LEU A 294 1.53 5.02 15.09
C LEU A 294 0.76 5.76 13.99
N TYR A 295 1.04 5.42 12.73
CA TYR A 295 0.27 5.85 11.57
C TYR A 295 0.24 4.70 10.55
N GLU A 296 -0.97 4.28 10.18
CA GLU A 296 -1.18 3.20 9.22
C GLU A 296 -2.44 3.45 8.39
N PRO A 297 -2.32 3.99 7.16
CA PRO A 297 -3.47 4.27 6.29
C PRO A 297 -4.39 3.06 6.09
N PHE A 298 -3.79 1.88 5.87
CA PHE A 298 -4.52 0.64 5.69
C PHE A 298 -3.99 -0.48 6.58
N GLY A 299 -2.73 -0.90 6.37
CA GLY A 299 -2.12 -2.01 7.11
C GLY A 299 -2.23 -3.35 6.39
N ILE A 300 -1.77 -3.41 5.13
CA ILE A 300 -1.79 -4.64 4.31
C ILE A 300 -1.07 -5.81 5.00
N VAL A 301 0.00 -5.52 5.75
CA VAL A 301 0.76 -6.52 6.53
C VAL A 301 -0.09 -7.28 7.54
N ALA A 302 -1.17 -6.69 8.07
CA ALA A 302 -2.11 -7.40 8.92
C ALA A 302 -2.91 -8.43 8.09
N LEU A 303 -3.39 -8.06 6.90
CA LEU A 303 -4.05 -9.01 6.00
C LEU A 303 -3.11 -10.13 5.56
N GLU A 304 -1.84 -9.83 5.29
CA GLU A 304 -0.82 -10.83 4.95
C GLU A 304 -0.64 -11.85 6.07
N ALA A 305 -0.54 -11.39 7.33
CA ALA A 305 -0.43 -12.27 8.48
C ALA A 305 -1.72 -13.11 8.67
N MET A 306 -2.89 -12.50 8.55
CA MET A 306 -4.17 -13.21 8.61
C MET A 306 -4.30 -14.26 7.49
N ALA A 307 -3.88 -13.92 6.27
CA ALA A 307 -3.83 -14.80 5.12
C ALA A 307 -2.89 -16.00 5.33
N ALA A 308 -1.75 -15.77 5.97
CA ALA A 308 -0.79 -16.81 6.37
C ALA A 308 -1.29 -17.68 7.55
N LYS A 309 -2.49 -17.41 8.06
CA LYS A 309 -3.02 -17.97 9.31
C LYS A 309 -2.05 -17.71 10.46
N THR A 310 -1.69 -16.47 10.71
CA THR A 310 -0.93 -16.04 11.90
C THR A 310 -1.80 -15.11 12.74
N PRO A 311 -1.99 -15.35 14.05
CA PRO A 311 -2.69 -14.41 14.91
C PRO A 311 -2.04 -13.04 14.86
N VAL A 312 -2.84 -11.96 14.88
CA VAL A 312 -2.34 -10.59 14.80
C VAL A 312 -2.63 -9.78 16.06
N VAL A 313 -1.68 -8.93 16.44
CA VAL A 313 -1.86 -7.86 17.42
C VAL A 313 -1.51 -6.54 16.75
N VAL A 314 -2.44 -5.60 16.72
CA VAL A 314 -2.26 -4.31 16.01
C VAL A 314 -2.52 -3.14 16.94
N SER A 315 -2.00 -1.96 16.58
CA SER A 315 -2.47 -0.70 17.17
C SER A 315 -3.93 -0.43 16.78
N ASP A 316 -4.72 0.10 17.71
CA ASP A 316 -6.05 0.66 17.44
C ASP A 316 -5.95 2.04 16.80
N ASN A 317 -5.46 2.08 15.56
CA ASN A 317 -5.28 3.29 14.79
C ASN A 317 -5.25 3.01 13.29
N GLY A 318 -5.69 3.99 12.52
CA GLY A 318 -5.66 3.91 11.07
C GLY A 318 -6.53 2.78 10.53
N GLY A 319 -6.18 2.27 9.35
CA GLY A 319 -6.87 1.13 8.76
C GLY A 319 -6.67 -0.19 9.52
N LEU A 320 -5.63 -0.32 10.36
CA LEU A 320 -5.47 -1.51 11.21
C LEU A 320 -6.62 -1.66 12.20
N GLY A 321 -7.08 -0.54 12.77
CA GLY A 321 -8.21 -0.51 13.70
C GLY A 321 -9.55 -0.89 13.05
N GLU A 322 -9.67 -0.73 11.72
CA GLU A 322 -10.83 -1.13 10.92
C GLU A 322 -10.76 -2.59 10.46
N ILE A 323 -9.56 -3.08 10.11
CA ILE A 323 -9.35 -4.48 9.71
C ILE A 323 -9.54 -5.40 10.92
N VAL A 324 -9.05 -4.99 12.09
CA VAL A 324 -9.07 -5.83 13.29
C VAL A 324 -10.21 -5.47 14.23
N GLU A 325 -11.13 -6.41 14.41
CA GLU A 325 -12.11 -6.43 15.50
C GLU A 325 -11.51 -7.15 16.71
N HIS A 326 -11.33 -6.39 17.81
CA HIS A 326 -10.62 -6.84 19.00
C HIS A 326 -11.26 -8.10 19.61
N GLY A 327 -10.47 -9.16 19.78
CA GLY A 327 -10.90 -10.44 20.35
C GLY A 327 -11.68 -11.33 19.37
N VAL A 328 -11.95 -10.87 18.14
CA VAL A 328 -12.71 -11.61 17.13
C VAL A 328 -11.80 -12.13 16.03
N ASN A 329 -11.13 -11.25 15.30
CA ASN A 329 -10.24 -11.59 14.19
C ASN A 329 -8.77 -11.13 14.43
N GLY A 330 -8.51 -10.53 15.59
CA GLY A 330 -7.18 -10.16 16.07
C GLY A 330 -7.28 -9.44 17.40
N MET A 331 -6.15 -8.99 17.94
CA MET A 331 -6.12 -8.19 19.16
C MET A 331 -5.72 -6.75 18.83
N LYS A 332 -6.31 -5.80 19.57
CA LYS A 332 -5.99 -4.37 19.46
C LYS A 332 -5.36 -3.85 20.74
N ALA A 333 -4.27 -3.12 20.58
CA ALA A 333 -3.61 -2.39 21.64
C ALA A 333 -3.84 -0.90 21.48
N TYR A 334 -3.89 -0.16 22.60
CA TYR A 334 -3.93 1.30 22.54
C TYR A 334 -2.67 1.83 21.84
N THR A 335 -2.87 2.71 20.86
CA THR A 335 -1.80 3.23 20.02
C THR A 335 -0.71 3.92 20.84
N GLY A 336 0.54 3.50 20.64
CA GLY A 336 1.70 4.01 21.39
C GLY A 336 1.84 3.47 22.82
N ASN A 337 0.94 2.60 23.29
CA ASN A 337 0.98 2.07 24.65
C ASN A 337 1.64 0.68 24.72
N ALA A 338 2.90 0.65 25.15
CA ALA A 338 3.68 -0.58 25.28
C ALA A 338 3.08 -1.61 26.27
N ASN A 339 2.44 -1.15 27.34
CA ASN A 339 1.83 -2.06 28.33
C ASN A 339 0.60 -2.77 27.75
N SER A 340 -0.27 -2.02 27.06
CA SER A 340 -1.42 -2.57 26.35
C SER A 340 -0.99 -3.51 25.23
N LEU A 341 0.08 -3.16 24.50
CA LEU A 341 0.65 -4.04 23.48
C LEU A 341 1.15 -5.37 24.07
N ALA A 342 1.88 -5.31 25.18
CA ALA A 342 2.34 -6.50 25.89
C ALA A 342 1.19 -7.39 26.36
N ASP A 343 0.12 -6.82 26.94
CA ASP A 343 -1.04 -7.58 27.42
C ASP A 343 -1.72 -8.36 26.30
N ASN A 344 -1.90 -7.73 25.14
CA ASN A 344 -2.52 -8.37 23.98
C ASN A 344 -1.63 -9.45 23.34
N ILE A 345 -0.32 -9.24 23.30
CA ILE A 345 0.64 -10.27 22.87
C ILE A 345 0.61 -11.46 23.83
N LEU A 346 0.65 -11.21 25.13
CA LEU A 346 0.61 -12.27 26.15
C LEU A 346 -0.69 -13.07 26.09
N HIS A 347 -1.83 -12.43 25.83
CA HIS A 347 -3.10 -13.13 25.64
C HIS A 347 -2.98 -14.21 24.54
N ILE A 348 -2.41 -13.85 23.38
CA ILE A 348 -2.20 -14.79 22.28
C ILE A 348 -1.17 -15.88 22.62
N LEU A 349 -0.06 -15.51 23.26
CA LEU A 349 1.02 -16.44 23.58
C LEU A 349 0.64 -17.46 24.67
N MET A 350 -0.22 -17.07 25.61
CA MET A 350 -0.57 -17.86 26.79
C MET A 350 -1.88 -18.65 26.64
N ASP A 351 -2.76 -18.30 25.70
CA ASP A 351 -3.97 -19.06 25.38
C ASP A 351 -4.01 -19.50 23.91
N PRO A 352 -3.37 -20.65 23.58
CA PRO A 352 -3.34 -21.17 22.22
C PRO A 352 -4.72 -21.55 21.65
N LEU A 353 -5.71 -21.84 22.49
CA LEU A 353 -7.05 -22.19 22.03
C LEU A 353 -7.81 -20.95 21.57
N SER A 354 -7.74 -19.87 22.36
CA SER A 354 -8.26 -18.56 21.95
C SER A 354 -7.55 -18.06 20.68
N ALA A 355 -6.21 -18.12 20.65
CA ALA A 355 -5.42 -17.68 19.51
C ALA A 355 -5.80 -18.38 18.20
N ARG A 356 -6.05 -19.70 18.22
CA ARG A 356 -6.50 -20.47 17.05
C ARG A 356 -7.89 -20.06 16.57
N LYS A 357 -8.83 -19.76 17.46
CA LYS A 357 -10.17 -19.29 17.09
C LYS A 357 -10.11 -17.93 16.41
N ILE A 358 -9.31 -17.00 16.98
CA ILE A 358 -9.08 -15.67 16.43
C ILE A 358 -8.44 -15.78 15.03
N GLN A 359 -7.39 -16.58 14.90
CA GLN A 359 -6.70 -16.84 13.64
C GLN A 359 -7.63 -17.39 12.55
N GLU A 360 -8.42 -18.41 12.85
CA GLU A 360 -9.31 -19.02 11.86
C GLU A 360 -10.41 -18.03 11.43
N ARG A 361 -10.94 -17.25 12.38
CA ARG A 361 -11.88 -16.16 12.05
C ARG A 361 -11.25 -15.12 11.15
N ALA A 362 -10.01 -14.72 11.43
CA ALA A 362 -9.27 -13.75 10.63
C ALA A 362 -9.04 -14.23 9.19
N TYR A 363 -8.63 -15.50 9.03
CA TYR A 363 -8.45 -16.11 7.72
C TYR A 363 -9.75 -16.15 6.91
N GLN A 364 -10.87 -16.53 7.52
CA GLN A 364 -12.18 -16.53 6.86
C GLN A 364 -12.56 -15.13 6.35
N GLU A 365 -12.38 -14.10 7.18
CA GLU A 365 -12.69 -12.73 6.78
C GLU A 365 -11.80 -12.21 5.65
N VAL A 366 -10.52 -12.59 5.64
CA VAL A 366 -9.62 -12.28 4.52
C VAL A 366 -10.14 -12.86 3.20
N VAL A 367 -10.49 -14.15 3.19
CA VAL A 367 -10.99 -14.84 1.99
C VAL A 367 -12.30 -14.22 1.49
N GLU A 368 -13.20 -13.86 2.40
CA GLU A 368 -14.52 -13.33 2.06
C GLU A 368 -14.51 -11.85 1.63
N LYS A 369 -13.74 -11.01 2.31
CA LYS A 369 -13.86 -9.54 2.19
C LYS A 369 -12.70 -8.87 1.46
N TYR A 370 -11.51 -9.46 1.53
CA TYR A 370 -10.25 -8.82 1.11
C TYR A 370 -9.57 -9.54 -0.05
N HIS A 371 -10.23 -10.47 -0.74
CA HIS A 371 -9.68 -11.08 -1.93
C HIS A 371 -9.64 -10.08 -3.11
N TRP A 372 -8.52 -10.05 -3.84
CA TRP A 372 -8.28 -9.09 -4.92
C TRP A 372 -9.33 -9.11 -6.05
N SER A 373 -9.92 -10.27 -6.34
CA SER A 373 -11.02 -10.36 -7.32
C SER A 373 -12.22 -9.49 -6.94
N GLY A 374 -12.63 -9.49 -5.66
CA GLY A 374 -13.72 -8.66 -5.15
C GLY A 374 -13.35 -7.19 -5.10
N ILE A 375 -12.10 -6.88 -4.76
CA ILE A 375 -11.57 -5.50 -4.76
C ILE A 375 -11.54 -4.93 -6.18
N ALA A 376 -11.06 -5.69 -7.16
CA ALA A 376 -11.07 -5.31 -8.58
C ALA A 376 -12.49 -5.03 -9.09
N GLN A 377 -13.47 -5.85 -8.69
CA GLN A 377 -14.87 -5.63 -9.07
C GLN A 377 -15.42 -4.31 -8.50
N LYS A 378 -15.13 -4.00 -7.22
CA LYS A 378 -15.50 -2.72 -6.60
C LYS A 378 -14.84 -1.53 -7.30
N THR A 379 -13.55 -1.65 -7.63
CA THR A 379 -12.83 -0.61 -8.39
C THR A 379 -13.43 -0.40 -9.78
N ARG A 380 -13.79 -1.49 -10.48
CA ARG A 380 -14.46 -1.42 -11.79
C ARG A 380 -15.83 -0.76 -11.71
N GLN A 381 -16.59 -0.95 -10.64
CA GLN A 381 -17.85 -0.23 -10.43
C GLN A 381 -17.63 1.29 -10.33
N VAL A 382 -16.59 1.72 -9.62
CA VAL A 382 -16.22 3.15 -9.54
C VAL A 382 -15.74 3.68 -10.90
N TYR A 383 -14.98 2.88 -11.65
CA TYR A 383 -14.63 3.24 -13.01
C TYR A 383 -15.87 3.45 -13.89
N GLN A 384 -16.84 2.53 -13.84
CA GLN A 384 -18.07 2.64 -14.60
C GLN A 384 -18.87 3.90 -14.20
N GLU A 385 -18.99 4.17 -12.90
CA GLU A 385 -19.61 5.39 -12.36
C GLU A 385 -18.97 6.65 -12.96
N VAL A 386 -17.64 6.71 -12.98
CA VAL A 386 -16.88 7.85 -13.50
C VAL A 386 -17.03 7.99 -15.01
N VAL A 387 -16.95 6.88 -15.75
CA VAL A 387 -17.11 6.87 -17.21
C VAL A 387 -18.50 7.33 -17.61
N ASP A 388 -19.55 6.88 -16.92
CA ASP A 388 -20.92 7.29 -17.23
C ASP A 388 -21.17 8.76 -16.89
N ALA A 389 -20.70 9.23 -15.73
CA ALA A 389 -20.76 10.65 -15.37
C ALA A 389 -20.01 11.52 -16.39
N HIS A 390 -18.85 11.07 -16.86
CA HIS A 390 -18.08 11.75 -17.90
C HIS A 390 -18.80 11.81 -19.25
N ARG A 391 -19.49 10.72 -19.65
CA ARG A 391 -20.27 10.65 -20.90
C ARG A 391 -21.44 11.64 -20.90
N MET A 392 -22.06 11.86 -19.74
CA MET A 392 -23.16 12.81 -19.56
C MET A 392 -22.68 14.27 -19.39
N ALA A 393 -21.43 14.48 -18.97
CA ALA A 393 -20.89 15.80 -18.72
C ALA A 393 -20.61 16.59 -20.02
N PRO A 394 -20.87 17.92 -20.04
CA PRO A 394 -20.50 18.80 -21.15
C PRO A 394 -18.99 18.82 -21.47
N TRP A 395 -18.16 18.40 -20.51
CA TRP A 395 -16.69 18.30 -20.62
C TRP A 395 -16.25 17.49 -21.84
N ARG A 396 -16.93 16.38 -22.14
CA ARG A 396 -16.60 15.49 -23.26
C ARG A 396 -16.91 16.11 -24.62
N GLN A 397 -18.01 16.87 -24.71
CA GLN A 397 -18.51 17.42 -25.97
C GLN A 397 -17.59 18.51 -26.55
N GLN A 398 -16.86 19.22 -25.70
CA GLN A 398 -15.87 20.23 -26.11
C GLN A 398 -14.66 19.64 -26.86
N ALA A 399 -14.41 18.32 -26.77
CA ALA A 399 -13.30 17.64 -27.46
C ALA A 399 -13.55 17.49 -28.97
N LYS A 400 -14.78 17.11 -29.36
CA LYS A 400 -15.12 16.81 -30.76
C LYS A 400 -15.17 18.06 -31.65
N GLY A 401 -15.42 19.25 -31.06
CA GLY A 401 -15.48 20.51 -31.81
C GLY A 401 -14.12 21.14 -32.16
N LYS A 402 -13.02 20.79 -31.47
CA LYS A 402 -11.72 21.45 -31.66
C LYS A 402 -10.71 20.69 -32.52
N LEU A 403 -10.78 19.36 -32.61
CA LEU A 403 -9.87 18.59 -33.47
C LEU A 403 -10.28 18.59 -34.96
N MET A 404 -11.58 18.58 -35.28
CA MET A 404 -12.03 18.63 -36.69
C MET A 404 -12.02 20.05 -37.31
N GLY A 405 -11.93 21.10 -36.50
CA GLY A 405 -12.05 22.48 -36.97
C GLY A 405 -10.76 23.13 -37.49
N LYS A 406 -9.60 22.47 -37.44
CA LYS A 406 -8.29 23.08 -37.79
C LYS A 406 -7.55 22.47 -38.99
N LEU A 407 -8.13 21.47 -39.67
CA LEU A 407 -7.51 20.84 -40.86
C LEU A 407 -8.18 21.20 -42.19
N VAL A 408 -9.18 22.08 -42.19
CA VAL A 408 -9.81 22.57 -43.43
C VAL A 408 -9.78 24.08 -43.45
N ARG A 409 -8.70 24.65 -44.01
CA ARG A 409 -8.63 25.91 -44.78
C ARG A 409 -7.22 26.49 -44.74
N VAL A 410 -6.38 26.05 -45.67
CA VAL A 410 -5.57 26.97 -46.48
C VAL A 410 -5.49 26.34 -47.88
N HIS A 411 -6.27 26.87 -48.81
CA HIS A 411 -6.02 26.74 -50.25
C HIS A 411 -5.53 28.10 -50.74
#